data_AF-A0A838CRH2-F1
#
_entry.id   AF-A0A838CRH2-F1
#
_cell.length_a   1.000
_cell.length_b   1.000
_cell.length_c   1.000
_cell.angle_alpha   90.00
_cell.angle_beta   90.00
_cell.angle_gamma   90.00
#
_symmetry.space_group_name_H-M   'P 1'
#
loop_
_entity.id
_entity.type
_entity.pdbx_description
1 polymer ?
#
loop_
_entity_poly.entity_id
_entity_poly.type
_entity_poly.pdbx_seq_one_letter_code
_entity_poly.pdbx_strand_id
1 'polypeptide(L)'
;MSDLTSSRAFVNQFVIPRLIQLSRYHFFFFCHDTTLFCWSCGSFFTLSYFFARLNLSRKATIPYSKLDKLYAGDDFLDTRELNGSDAEVYYELRLEALLTNPDAFITTYEQEKQKPNPLKTTAERLDSDISRTFGLFIEEKLSGVVTVMKQTHPKFSHKATILAMYISPSARRKGGAAKLLQEVITFAKAINLELLQLSVVTENQPAKQLYEKVGFESFGIEEKAIKLPNRYLDEEHMVLFLQNE
;
A
#
# COMPACT_ATOMS: atom_id res chain seq x y z
N MET A 1 36.22 -17.46 66.10
CA MET A 1 36.24 -16.68 64.84
C MET A 1 34.78 -16.62 64.38
N SER A 2 33.98 -15.75 65.02
CA SER A 2 33.74 -14.32 64.69
C SER A 2 32.73 -14.20 63.53
N ASP A 3 31.62 -13.48 63.60
CA ASP A 3 31.04 -12.61 64.63
C ASP A 3 29.53 -12.46 64.34
N LEU A 4 28.77 -12.18 65.38
CA LEU A 4 27.36 -11.84 65.36
C LEU A 4 27.18 -10.31 65.34
N THR A 5 26.11 -9.87 64.67
CA THR A 5 25.23 -8.74 65.03
C THR A 5 25.68 -7.26 64.85
N SER A 6 24.91 -6.58 63.98
CA SER A 6 24.11 -5.38 64.28
C SER A 6 24.55 -3.99 63.76
N SER A 7 23.58 -3.35 63.08
CA SER A 7 23.14 -1.94 63.21
C SER A 7 23.61 -0.86 62.22
N ARG A 8 22.62 -0.40 61.41
CA ARG A 8 22.32 1.00 60.92
C ARG A 8 23.39 1.67 60.03
N ALA A 9 23.12 2.49 59.01
CA ALA A 9 21.96 3.28 58.56
C ALA A 9 22.11 3.65 57.05
N PHE A 10 20.97 4.00 56.44
CA PHE A 10 20.71 4.85 55.26
C PHE A 10 21.89 5.51 54.51
N VAL A 11 21.88 5.48 53.16
CA VAL A 11 21.76 6.66 52.26
C VAL A 11 21.40 6.18 50.83
N ASN A 12 20.38 6.81 50.25
CA ASN A 12 19.95 6.71 48.84
C ASN A 12 21.05 7.18 47.87
N GLN A 13 21.25 6.46 46.75
CA GLN A 13 21.88 7.07 45.57
C GLN A 13 21.23 6.60 44.28
N PHE A 14 20.56 7.55 43.63
CA PHE A 14 19.92 7.44 42.33
C PHE A 14 20.95 7.17 41.23
N VAL A 15 20.65 6.21 40.36
CA VAL A 15 21.42 5.93 39.14
C VAL A 15 20.83 6.74 37.98
N ILE A 16 21.71 7.48 37.32
CA ILE A 16 21.49 8.37 36.16
C ILE A 16 21.16 7.54 34.90
N PRO A 17 20.13 7.87 34.09
CA PRO A 17 19.90 7.20 32.82
C PRO A 17 20.77 7.77 31.68
N ARG A 18 21.27 6.84 30.86
CA ARG A 18 22.05 7.01 29.62
C ARG A 18 21.39 7.99 28.62
N LEU A 19 22.21 8.86 28.05
CA LEU A 19 21.91 9.70 26.88
C LEU A 19 21.65 8.83 25.63
N ILE A 20 20.49 9.04 24.99
CA ILE A 20 20.18 8.52 23.65
C ILE A 20 20.40 9.68 22.67
N GLN A 21 21.33 9.52 21.74
CA GLN A 21 21.68 10.54 20.74
C GLN A 21 20.84 10.31 19.46
N LEU A 22 19.92 11.22 19.14
CA LEU A 22 19.09 11.18 17.93
C LEU A 22 19.29 12.44 17.08
N SER A 23 20.00 12.26 15.95
CA SER A 23 20.08 13.16 14.78
C SER A 23 20.79 14.52 14.91
N ARG A 24 21.14 15.10 13.74
CA ARG A 24 22.11 16.17 13.45
C ARG A 24 21.80 17.58 14.01
N TYR A 25 20.87 17.73 14.94
CA TYR A 25 20.58 19.01 15.58
C TYR A 25 20.76 18.87 17.10
N HIS A 26 21.65 19.68 17.69
CA HIS A 26 21.91 19.68 19.12
C HIS A 26 20.68 20.20 19.88
N PHE A 27 19.77 19.30 20.24
CA PHE A 27 18.72 19.58 21.21
C PHE A 27 19.07 18.89 22.53
N PHE A 28 19.42 19.70 23.53
CA PHE A 28 19.57 19.24 24.91
C PHE A 28 18.22 19.33 25.61
N PHE A 29 17.69 18.19 26.04
CA PHE A 29 16.48 18.13 26.87
C PHE A 29 16.87 17.72 28.29
N PHE A 30 16.51 18.53 29.28
CA PHE A 30 16.57 18.17 30.70
C PHE A 30 15.16 17.81 31.16
N CYS A 31 15.02 16.68 31.86
CA CYS A 31 13.75 16.21 32.40
C CYS A 31 13.74 16.41 33.91
N HIS A 32 12.83 17.22 34.42
CA HIS A 32 12.42 17.23 35.83
C HIS A 32 10.90 17.33 35.85
N ASP A 33 10.22 16.34 36.43
CA ASP A 33 8.77 16.29 36.64
C ASP A 33 7.88 16.70 35.46
N THR A 34 7.77 15.80 34.47
CA THR A 34 6.74 15.79 33.39
C THR A 34 6.71 16.98 32.41
N THR A 35 7.70 17.86 32.44
CA THR A 35 7.82 19.01 31.53
C THR A 35 9.13 19.00 30.75
N LEU A 36 9.07 19.32 29.45
CA LEU A 36 10.21 19.45 28.55
C LEU A 36 10.37 20.93 28.18
N PHE A 37 11.56 21.48 28.41
CA PHE A 37 11.89 22.86 28.09
C PHE A 37 12.72 22.93 26.81
N CYS A 38 12.22 23.62 25.79
CA CYS A 38 12.92 23.81 24.52
C CYS A 38 13.63 25.17 24.49
N TRP A 39 14.96 25.16 24.58
CA TRP A 39 15.78 26.38 24.63
C TRP A 39 15.72 27.25 23.36
N SER A 40 15.36 26.69 22.20
CA SER A 40 15.32 27.47 20.95
C SER A 40 14.06 28.34 20.79
N CYS A 41 13.00 28.08 21.56
CA CYS A 41 11.75 28.84 21.45
C CYS A 41 11.18 29.32 22.81
N GLY A 42 11.90 29.14 23.91
CA GLY A 42 11.55 29.70 25.22
C GLY A 42 10.19 29.24 25.79
N SER A 43 9.69 28.07 25.37
CA SER A 43 8.34 27.61 25.70
C SER A 43 8.37 26.28 26.47
N PHE A 44 7.49 26.17 27.47
CA PHE A 44 7.24 24.93 28.23
C PHE A 44 6.17 24.09 27.52
N PHE A 45 6.47 22.82 27.24
CA PHE A 45 5.49 21.87 26.72
C PHE A 45 5.20 20.80 27.78
N THR A 46 3.91 20.54 28.03
CA THR A 46 3.48 19.39 28.83
C THR A 46 3.66 18.11 28.01
N LEU A 47 4.04 17.00 28.65
CA LEU A 47 4.32 15.71 27.98
C LEU A 47 3.17 15.27 27.04
N SER A 48 1.92 15.58 27.40
CA SER A 48 0.73 15.28 26.60
C SER A 48 0.72 15.98 25.23
N TYR A 49 1.30 17.18 25.12
CA TYR A 49 1.37 17.92 23.86
C TYR A 49 2.45 17.36 22.93
N PHE A 50 3.51 16.77 23.50
CA PHE A 50 4.57 16.12 22.73
C PHE A 50 4.12 14.76 22.17
N PHE A 51 3.30 14.02 22.91
CA PHE A 51 2.69 12.77 22.42
C PHE A 51 1.65 13.01 21.31
N ALA A 52 0.93 14.14 21.31
CA ALA A 52 -0.04 14.46 20.27
C ALA A 52 0.60 14.73 18.88
N ARG A 53 1.88 15.13 18.83
CA ARG A 53 2.59 15.42 17.57
C ARG A 53 3.56 14.31 17.12
N LEU A 54 3.73 13.27 17.95
CA LEU A 54 4.50 12.05 17.65
C LEU A 54 3.62 10.84 17.32
N ASN A 55 2.30 11.01 17.22
CA ASN A 55 1.42 10.04 16.57
C ASN A 55 1.60 10.06 15.04
N LEU A 56 2.83 9.82 14.58
CA LEU A 56 3.05 9.15 13.31
C LEU A 56 2.56 7.72 13.49
N SER A 57 1.31 7.52 13.05
CA SER A 57 0.65 6.26 12.74
C SER A 57 1.63 5.09 12.58
N ARG A 58 1.98 4.41 13.67
CA ARG A 58 2.25 2.98 13.60
C ARG A 58 0.89 2.28 13.54
N LYS A 59 0.17 2.46 12.42
CA LYS A 59 -0.77 1.42 11.99
C LYS A 59 0.07 0.16 11.95
N ALA A 60 -0.32 -0.85 12.72
CA ALA A 60 0.41 -2.11 12.77
C ALA A 60 0.38 -2.71 11.36
N THR A 61 1.42 -2.48 10.57
CA THR A 61 1.63 -3.12 9.28
C THR A 61 1.75 -4.61 9.56
N ILE A 62 0.85 -5.40 8.99
CA ILE A 62 0.95 -6.86 9.09
C ILE A 62 2.24 -7.22 8.33
N PRO A 63 3.24 -7.84 8.99
CA PRO A 63 4.45 -8.22 8.30
C PRO A 63 4.10 -9.17 7.16
N TYR A 64 4.78 -9.01 6.02
CA TYR A 64 4.52 -9.75 4.78
C TYR A 64 4.42 -11.27 4.99
N SER A 65 5.28 -11.83 5.84
CA SER A 65 5.26 -13.25 6.25
C SER A 65 4.01 -13.71 7.00
N LYS A 66 3.16 -12.79 7.47
CA LYS A 66 1.84 -13.06 8.06
C LYS A 66 0.68 -12.91 7.05
N LEU A 67 0.89 -12.30 5.88
CA LEU A 67 -0.13 -12.27 4.81
C LEU A 67 -0.32 -13.66 4.21
N ASP A 68 0.76 -14.43 4.03
CA ASP A 68 0.69 -15.83 3.58
C ASP A 68 -0.21 -16.68 4.48
N LYS A 69 -0.21 -16.44 5.80
CA LYS A 69 -1.04 -17.17 6.77
C LYS A 69 -2.49 -16.69 6.85
N LEU A 70 -2.80 -15.49 6.36
CA LEU A 70 -4.17 -14.95 6.33
C LEU A 70 -5.02 -15.59 5.23
N TYR A 71 -4.39 -16.19 4.21
CA TYR A 71 -5.05 -16.78 3.04
C TYR A 71 -4.63 -18.24 2.78
N ALA A 72 -3.92 -18.88 3.72
CA ALA A 72 -3.43 -20.27 3.62
C ALA A 72 -4.52 -21.36 3.61
N GLY A 73 -5.80 -20.99 3.46
CA GLY A 73 -6.94 -21.91 3.38
C GLY A 73 -7.68 -21.92 2.04
N ASP A 74 -7.21 -21.16 1.04
CA ASP A 74 -7.91 -20.94 -0.23
C ASP A 74 -7.30 -21.76 -1.39
N ASP A 75 -7.41 -23.09 -1.33
CA ASP A 75 -7.04 -24.03 -2.43
C ASP A 75 -7.84 -23.78 -3.74
N PHE A 76 -8.68 -22.74 -3.77
CA PHE A 76 -9.63 -22.43 -4.84
C PHE A 76 -9.37 -21.08 -5.54
N LEU A 77 -8.45 -20.27 -4.99
CA LEU A 77 -8.07 -19.00 -5.59
C LEU A 77 -6.72 -19.19 -6.28
N ASP A 78 -6.72 -19.38 -7.59
CA ASP A 78 -5.46 -19.49 -8.34
C ASP A 78 -5.07 -18.12 -8.92
N THR A 79 -3.77 -17.84 -8.99
CA THR A 79 -3.26 -16.60 -9.57
C THR A 79 -2.08 -16.88 -10.47
N ARG A 80 -2.10 -16.29 -11.67
CA ARG A 80 -0.98 -16.39 -12.61
C ARG A 80 -0.84 -15.12 -13.45
N GLU A 81 0.34 -14.95 -14.03
CA GLU A 81 0.57 -13.95 -15.07
C GLU A 81 -0.27 -14.28 -16.32
N LEU A 82 -0.85 -13.24 -16.93
CA LEU A 82 -1.56 -13.32 -18.20
C LEU A 82 -0.64 -12.93 -19.34
N ASN A 83 -0.82 -13.55 -20.50
CA ASN A 83 -0.09 -13.24 -21.73
C ASN A 83 -1.05 -13.08 -22.92
N GLY A 84 -0.52 -12.90 -24.13
CA GLY A 84 -1.29 -12.67 -25.35
C GLY A 84 -2.34 -13.74 -25.66
N SER A 85 -2.16 -14.99 -25.22
CA SER A 85 -3.18 -16.05 -25.39
C SER A 85 -4.42 -15.84 -24.52
N ASP A 86 -4.30 -15.05 -23.44
CA ASP A 86 -5.40 -14.73 -22.53
C ASP A 86 -6.21 -13.52 -22.98
N ALA A 87 -5.93 -12.96 -24.17
CA ALA A 87 -6.51 -11.70 -24.62
C ALA A 87 -8.04 -11.72 -24.68
N GLU A 88 -8.63 -12.84 -25.10
CA GLU A 88 -10.09 -13.00 -25.18
C GLU A 88 -10.74 -12.94 -23.79
N VAL A 89 -10.33 -13.81 -22.87
CA VAL A 89 -10.87 -13.86 -21.50
C VAL A 89 -10.59 -12.58 -20.72
N TYR A 90 -9.43 -11.95 -20.93
CA TYR A 90 -9.13 -10.64 -20.36
C TYR A 90 -10.07 -9.57 -20.90
N TYR A 91 -10.30 -9.56 -22.22
CA TYR A 91 -11.14 -8.55 -22.86
C TYR A 91 -12.60 -8.66 -22.40
N GLU A 92 -13.13 -9.87 -22.23
CA GLU A 92 -14.45 -10.09 -21.65
C GLU A 92 -14.56 -9.53 -20.23
N LEU A 93 -13.60 -9.85 -19.35
CA LEU A 93 -13.58 -9.32 -17.99
C LEU A 93 -13.43 -7.79 -17.99
N ARG A 94 -12.64 -7.24 -18.91
CA ARG A 94 -12.49 -5.80 -19.08
C ARG A 94 -13.82 -5.14 -19.44
N LEU A 95 -14.59 -5.72 -20.35
CA LEU A 95 -15.92 -5.22 -20.69
C LEU A 95 -16.90 -5.31 -19.51
N GLU A 96 -16.87 -6.40 -18.73
CA GLU A 96 -17.64 -6.51 -17.48
C GLU A 96 -17.27 -5.39 -16.49
N ALA A 97 -15.97 -5.11 -16.34
CA ALA A 97 -15.48 -4.07 -15.44
C ALA A 97 -16.00 -2.68 -15.82
N LEU A 98 -16.02 -2.36 -17.11
CA LEU A 98 -16.48 -1.08 -17.64
C LEU A 98 -18.00 -0.88 -17.47
N LEU A 99 -18.79 -1.96 -17.48
CA LEU A 99 -20.24 -1.89 -17.22
C LEU A 99 -20.56 -1.82 -15.74
N THR A 100 -19.84 -2.59 -14.92
CA THR A 100 -20.14 -2.72 -13.48
C THR A 100 -19.63 -1.55 -12.66
N ASN A 101 -18.47 -1.00 -13.00
CA ASN A 101 -17.82 0.08 -12.27
C ASN A 101 -17.29 1.17 -13.24
N PRO A 102 -18.17 1.89 -13.98
CA PRO A 102 -17.73 2.85 -14.99
C PRO A 102 -16.84 3.97 -14.41
N ASP A 103 -17.18 4.47 -13.22
CA ASP A 103 -16.45 5.56 -12.54
C ASP A 103 -15.01 5.16 -12.11
N ALA A 104 -14.66 3.87 -12.15
CA ALA A 104 -13.32 3.38 -11.81
C ALA A 104 -12.35 3.36 -13.01
N PHE A 105 -12.81 3.74 -14.21
CA PHE A 105 -12.00 3.68 -15.42
C PHE A 105 -12.19 4.93 -16.29
N ILE A 106 -11.09 5.40 -16.89
CA ILE A 106 -11.11 6.55 -17.82
C ILE A 106 -11.78 6.18 -19.16
N THR A 107 -11.65 4.92 -19.59
CA THR A 107 -12.26 4.43 -20.83
C THR A 107 -13.69 3.97 -20.59
N THR A 108 -14.62 4.30 -21.48
CA THR A 108 -16.00 3.80 -21.40
C THR A 108 -16.15 2.45 -22.11
N TYR A 109 -17.21 1.71 -21.78
CA TYR A 109 -17.55 0.45 -22.47
C TYR A 109 -17.66 0.64 -23.99
N GLU A 110 -18.36 1.68 -24.44
CA GLU A 110 -18.56 1.98 -25.86
C GLU A 110 -17.24 2.29 -26.56
N GLN A 111 -16.36 3.09 -25.93
CA GLN A 111 -15.04 3.38 -26.46
C GLN A 111 -14.19 2.11 -26.59
N GLU A 112 -14.23 1.22 -25.59
CA GLU A 112 -13.48 -0.03 -25.61
C GLU A 112 -13.98 -0.99 -26.70
N LYS A 113 -15.30 -1.04 -26.93
CA LYS A 113 -15.94 -1.90 -27.94
C LYS A 113 -15.71 -1.41 -29.38
N GLN A 114 -15.57 -0.10 -29.57
CA GLN A 114 -15.38 0.52 -30.88
C GLN A 114 -13.90 0.52 -31.34
N LYS A 115 -12.96 0.07 -30.50
CA LYS A 115 -11.55 -0.02 -30.88
C LYS A 115 -11.37 -0.97 -32.07
N PRO A 116 -10.54 -0.61 -33.06
CA PRO A 116 -10.18 -1.54 -34.13
C PRO A 116 -9.32 -2.67 -33.56
N ASN A 117 -9.65 -3.92 -33.92
CA ASN A 117 -8.90 -5.12 -33.51
C ASN A 117 -8.65 -5.21 -31.98
N PRO A 118 -9.70 -5.21 -31.14
CA PRO A 118 -9.56 -5.11 -29.69
C PRO A 118 -8.81 -6.30 -29.08
N LEU A 119 -9.00 -7.51 -29.61
CA LEU A 119 -8.28 -8.70 -29.13
C LEU A 119 -6.79 -8.63 -29.45
N LYS A 120 -6.42 -8.19 -30.66
CA LYS A 120 -5.01 -8.06 -31.06
C LYS A 120 -4.28 -7.04 -30.19
N THR A 121 -4.86 -5.85 -30.02
CA THR A 121 -4.29 -4.78 -29.18
C THR A 121 -4.24 -5.18 -27.69
N THR A 122 -5.21 -5.98 -27.23
CA THR A 122 -5.17 -6.57 -25.89
C THR A 122 -4.02 -7.56 -25.75
N ALA A 123 -3.84 -8.46 -26.71
CA ALA A 123 -2.74 -9.43 -26.71
C ALA A 123 -1.37 -8.72 -26.68
N GLU A 124 -1.17 -7.73 -27.57
CA GLU A 124 0.06 -6.92 -27.62
C GLU A 124 0.36 -6.21 -26.29
N ARG A 125 -0.67 -5.75 -25.57
CA ARG A 125 -0.50 -5.12 -24.26
C ARG A 125 -0.16 -6.14 -23.17
N LEU A 126 -0.77 -7.33 -23.20
CA LEU A 126 -0.47 -8.40 -22.25
C LEU A 126 0.97 -8.92 -22.43
N ASP A 127 1.46 -8.97 -23.67
CA ASP A 127 2.84 -9.39 -24.00
C ASP A 127 3.86 -8.25 -23.86
N SER A 128 3.45 -7.06 -23.45
CA SER A 128 4.33 -5.89 -23.39
C SER A 128 5.42 -6.04 -22.32
N ASP A 129 6.67 -5.68 -22.63
CA ASP A 129 7.76 -5.72 -21.65
C ASP A 129 7.68 -4.67 -20.53
N ILE A 130 6.87 -3.62 -20.72
CA ILE A 130 6.76 -2.53 -19.75
C ILE A 130 5.64 -2.74 -18.74
N SER A 131 4.75 -3.71 -18.96
CA SER A 131 3.66 -4.05 -18.03
C SER A 131 3.58 -5.55 -17.77
N ARG A 132 3.06 -5.92 -16.60
CA ARG A 132 2.72 -7.30 -16.26
C ARG A 132 1.32 -7.32 -15.70
N THR A 133 0.48 -8.22 -16.18
CA THR A 133 -0.90 -8.38 -15.73
C THR A 133 -1.05 -9.73 -15.06
N PHE A 134 -1.60 -9.73 -13.85
CA PHE A 134 -1.89 -10.94 -13.10
C PHE A 134 -3.40 -11.15 -13.07
N GLY A 135 -3.82 -12.39 -13.30
CA GLY A 135 -5.21 -12.84 -13.28
C GLY A 135 -5.51 -13.70 -12.06
N LEU A 136 -6.72 -13.55 -11.53
CA LEU A 136 -7.30 -14.40 -10.49
C LEU A 136 -8.27 -15.37 -11.15
N PHE A 137 -8.05 -16.66 -10.97
CA PHE A 137 -8.87 -17.73 -11.50
C PHE A 137 -9.66 -18.40 -10.38
N ILE A 138 -10.95 -18.63 -10.64
CA ILE A 138 -11.87 -19.33 -9.77
C ILE A 138 -12.64 -20.31 -10.67
N GLU A 139 -12.51 -21.62 -10.43
CA GLU A 139 -13.07 -22.66 -11.32
C GLU A 139 -12.65 -22.45 -12.80
N GLU A 140 -11.35 -22.20 -13.05
CA GLU A 140 -10.80 -21.89 -14.39
C GLU A 140 -11.32 -20.59 -15.04
N LYS A 141 -12.22 -19.85 -14.38
CA LYS A 141 -12.74 -18.58 -14.87
C LYS A 141 -11.92 -17.40 -14.36
N LEU A 142 -11.43 -16.57 -15.28
CA LEU A 142 -10.79 -15.30 -14.96
C LEU A 142 -11.81 -14.37 -14.27
N SER A 143 -11.62 -14.17 -12.97
CA SER A 143 -12.55 -13.48 -12.07
C SER A 143 -11.99 -12.18 -11.50
N GLY A 144 -10.74 -11.86 -11.81
CA GLY A 144 -10.10 -10.64 -11.38
C GLY A 144 -8.78 -10.40 -12.08
N VAL A 145 -8.35 -9.15 -12.12
CA VAL A 145 -7.08 -8.74 -12.74
C VAL A 145 -6.44 -7.59 -11.97
N VAL A 146 -5.12 -7.50 -12.08
CA VAL A 146 -4.34 -6.32 -11.69
C VAL A 146 -3.18 -6.18 -12.67
N THR A 147 -2.82 -4.95 -13.04
CA THR A 147 -1.66 -4.68 -13.88
C THR A 147 -0.67 -3.83 -13.13
N VAL A 148 0.61 -4.18 -13.23
CA VAL A 148 1.73 -3.34 -12.81
C VAL A 148 2.44 -2.83 -14.06
N MET A 149 2.66 -1.52 -14.12
CA MET A 149 3.31 -0.85 -15.25
C MET A 149 4.59 -0.17 -14.75
N LYS A 150 5.73 -0.59 -15.32
CA LYS A 150 7.04 0.00 -15.04
C LYS A 150 7.13 1.36 -15.70
N GLN A 151 7.82 2.28 -15.03
CA GLN A 151 8.19 3.55 -15.65
C GLN A 151 9.35 3.31 -16.62
N THR A 152 9.26 3.89 -17.82
CA THR A 152 10.27 3.68 -18.88
C THR A 152 11.46 4.62 -18.78
N HIS A 153 11.29 5.77 -18.14
CA HIS A 153 12.37 6.73 -17.97
C HIS A 153 13.38 6.21 -16.93
N PRO A 154 14.70 6.20 -17.21
CA PRO A 154 15.70 5.64 -16.28
C PRO A 154 15.67 6.24 -14.87
N LYS A 155 15.40 7.55 -14.74
CA LYS A 155 15.26 8.18 -13.41
C LYS A 155 14.05 7.72 -12.60
N PHE A 156 13.11 7.00 -13.22
CA PHE A 156 11.92 6.45 -12.58
C PHE A 156 11.92 4.92 -12.57
N SER A 157 12.98 4.25 -13.02
CA SER A 157 13.03 2.78 -13.10
C SER A 157 12.89 2.09 -11.74
N HIS A 158 13.13 2.81 -10.65
CA HIS A 158 12.97 2.34 -9.27
C HIS A 158 11.50 2.21 -8.84
N LYS A 159 10.54 2.65 -9.65
CA LYS A 159 9.12 2.64 -9.30
C LYS A 159 8.21 2.13 -10.42
N ALA A 160 7.06 1.59 -10.01
CA ALA A 160 6.00 1.18 -10.92
C ALA A 160 4.62 1.61 -10.40
N THR A 161 3.64 1.60 -11.30
CA THR A 161 2.26 1.99 -11.02
C THR A 161 1.34 0.77 -11.16
N ILE A 162 0.49 0.54 -10.16
CA ILE A 162 -0.60 -0.44 -10.23
C ILE A 162 -1.80 0.23 -10.88
N LEU A 163 -2.39 -0.45 -11.86
CA LEU A 163 -3.53 0.01 -12.63
C LEU A 163 -4.44 -1.15 -13.04
N ALA A 164 -5.61 -0.82 -13.57
CA ALA A 164 -6.61 -1.77 -14.06
C ALA A 164 -6.96 -2.89 -13.06
N MET A 165 -7.00 -2.56 -11.76
CA MET A 165 -7.41 -3.51 -10.74
C MET A 165 -8.92 -3.73 -10.77
N TYR A 166 -9.34 -4.98 -10.85
CA TYR A 166 -10.75 -5.35 -10.89
C TYR A 166 -10.98 -6.76 -10.31
N ILE A 167 -12.10 -6.93 -9.61
CA ILE A 167 -12.63 -8.24 -9.21
C ILE A 167 -14.11 -8.29 -9.61
N SER A 168 -14.50 -9.34 -10.33
CA SER A 168 -15.88 -9.63 -10.70
C SER A 168 -16.77 -9.63 -9.45
N PRO A 169 -17.99 -9.05 -9.47
CA PRO A 169 -18.87 -8.99 -8.31
C PRO A 169 -19.08 -10.34 -7.61
N SER A 170 -19.17 -11.43 -8.39
CA SER A 170 -19.34 -12.81 -7.90
C SER A 170 -18.13 -13.36 -7.12
N ALA A 171 -16.95 -12.75 -7.30
CA ALA A 171 -15.69 -13.14 -6.68
C ALA A 171 -15.24 -12.18 -5.55
N ARG A 172 -16.00 -11.11 -5.28
CA ARG A 172 -15.64 -10.14 -4.23
C ARG A 172 -15.79 -10.74 -2.83
N ARG A 173 -15.09 -10.11 -1.87
CA ARG A 173 -15.11 -10.49 -0.43
C ARG A 173 -14.54 -11.88 -0.11
N LYS A 174 -13.88 -12.52 -1.08
CA LYS A 174 -13.19 -13.81 -0.95
C LYS A 174 -11.66 -13.68 -0.92
N GLY A 175 -11.11 -12.53 -0.51
CA GLY A 175 -9.63 -12.34 -0.45
C GLY A 175 -8.90 -12.18 -1.79
N GLY A 176 -9.51 -12.48 -2.94
CA GLY A 176 -8.83 -12.47 -4.24
C GLY A 176 -8.14 -11.15 -4.63
N ALA A 177 -8.69 -10.00 -4.23
CA ALA A 177 -8.07 -8.70 -4.43
C ALA A 177 -6.72 -8.56 -3.69
N ALA A 178 -6.65 -9.06 -2.46
CA ALA A 178 -5.42 -9.06 -1.68
C ALA A 178 -4.41 -10.04 -2.27
N LYS A 179 -4.87 -11.21 -2.73
CA LYS A 179 -4.01 -12.21 -3.39
C LYS A 179 -3.36 -11.67 -4.68
N LEU A 180 -4.12 -10.94 -5.50
CA LEU A 180 -3.56 -10.27 -6.68
C LEU A 180 -2.51 -9.19 -6.33
N LEU A 181 -2.76 -8.38 -5.29
CA LEU A 181 -1.77 -7.40 -4.82
C LEU A 181 -0.51 -8.10 -4.28
N GLN A 182 -0.68 -9.25 -3.62
CA GLN A 182 0.40 -10.07 -3.12
C GLN A 182 1.32 -10.55 -4.26
N GLU A 183 0.75 -11.05 -5.36
CA GLU A 183 1.52 -11.41 -6.57
C GLU A 183 2.27 -10.22 -7.17
N VAL A 184 1.62 -9.07 -7.27
CA VAL A 184 2.28 -7.84 -7.76
C VAL A 184 3.45 -7.43 -6.88
N ILE A 185 3.31 -7.52 -5.56
CA ILE A 185 4.39 -7.17 -4.62
C ILE A 185 5.53 -8.19 -4.74
N THR A 186 5.24 -9.49 -4.80
CA THR A 186 6.25 -10.54 -5.03
C THR A 186 7.04 -10.26 -6.30
N PHE A 187 6.34 -10.00 -7.41
CA PHE A 187 6.96 -9.65 -8.69
C PHE A 187 7.81 -8.39 -8.57
N ALA A 188 7.28 -7.33 -7.97
CA ALA A 188 7.97 -6.05 -7.83
C ALA A 188 9.27 -6.17 -7.03
N LYS A 189 9.25 -6.93 -5.93
CA LYS A 189 10.45 -7.25 -5.14
C LYS A 189 11.46 -8.04 -5.98
N ALA A 190 11.01 -9.04 -6.74
CA ALA A 190 11.89 -9.88 -7.56
C ALA A 190 12.67 -9.10 -8.64
N ILE A 191 12.10 -8.00 -9.13
CA ILE A 191 12.75 -7.11 -10.10
C ILE A 191 13.39 -5.86 -9.47
N ASN A 192 13.57 -5.85 -8.15
CA ASN A 192 14.20 -4.77 -7.38
C ASN A 192 13.53 -3.39 -7.51
N LEU A 193 12.21 -3.34 -7.61
CA LEU A 193 11.49 -2.07 -7.45
C LEU A 193 11.58 -1.59 -5.99
N GLU A 194 11.67 -0.28 -5.82
CA GLU A 194 11.76 0.36 -4.50
C GLU A 194 10.38 0.74 -3.97
N LEU A 195 9.45 1.09 -4.86
CA LEU A 195 8.08 1.46 -4.49
C LEU A 195 7.05 1.17 -5.59
N LEU A 196 5.81 0.96 -5.13
CA LEU A 196 4.62 0.83 -5.96
C LEU A 196 3.68 2.01 -5.69
N GLN A 197 3.11 2.58 -6.74
CA GLN A 197 2.13 3.67 -6.63
C GLN A 197 0.79 3.23 -7.22
N LEU A 198 -0.30 3.80 -6.72
CA LEU A 198 -1.62 3.70 -7.32
C LEU A 198 -2.42 4.98 -7.05
N SER A 199 -3.48 5.19 -7.83
CA SER A 199 -4.52 6.15 -7.49
C SER A 199 -5.86 5.44 -7.34
N VAL A 200 -6.73 5.99 -6.51
CA VAL A 200 -8.07 5.46 -6.25
C VAL A 200 -9.05 6.60 -6.05
N VAL A 201 -10.22 6.53 -6.69
CA VAL A 201 -11.29 7.49 -6.47
C VAL A 201 -11.62 7.55 -4.97
N THR A 202 -11.68 8.75 -4.42
CA THR A 202 -11.84 8.98 -2.97
C THR A 202 -13.14 8.37 -2.40
N GLU A 203 -14.19 8.27 -3.23
CA GLU A 203 -15.47 7.63 -2.91
C GLU A 203 -15.36 6.08 -2.78
N ASN A 204 -14.32 5.45 -3.33
CA ASN A 204 -14.13 3.99 -3.32
C ASN A 204 -13.50 3.49 -2.01
N GLN A 205 -14.26 3.62 -0.93
CA GLN A 205 -13.84 3.20 0.42
C GLN A 205 -13.42 1.73 0.52
N PRO A 206 -14.06 0.75 -0.14
CA PRO A 206 -13.62 -0.64 -0.09
C PRO A 206 -12.21 -0.85 -0.65
N ALA A 207 -11.86 -0.20 -1.76
CA ALA A 207 -10.53 -0.30 -2.34
C ALA A 207 -9.47 0.39 -1.46
N LYS A 208 -9.78 1.58 -0.94
CA LYS A 208 -8.90 2.28 0.02
C LYS A 208 -8.56 1.43 1.23
N GLN A 209 -9.57 0.84 1.88
CA GLN A 209 -9.37 -0.03 3.03
C GLN A 209 -8.54 -1.28 2.69
N LEU A 210 -8.68 -1.82 1.48
CA LEU A 210 -7.85 -2.93 1.01
C LEU A 210 -6.38 -2.48 0.88
N TYR A 211 -6.13 -1.38 0.18
CA TYR A 211 -4.77 -0.87 -0.05
C TYR A 211 -4.08 -0.54 1.27
N GLU A 212 -4.77 0.13 2.20
CA GLU A 212 -4.23 0.42 3.53
C GLU A 212 -3.86 -0.86 4.31
N LYS A 213 -4.70 -1.91 4.21
CA LYS A 213 -4.40 -3.21 4.86
C LYS A 213 -3.18 -3.91 4.28
N VAL A 214 -2.93 -3.72 2.99
CA VAL A 214 -1.73 -4.23 2.30
C VAL A 214 -0.49 -3.39 2.62
N GLY A 215 -0.67 -2.19 3.20
CA GLY A 215 0.42 -1.31 3.64
C GLY A 215 0.64 -0.09 2.75
N PHE A 216 -0.27 0.19 1.81
CA PHE A 216 -0.22 1.45 1.07
C PHE A 216 -0.58 2.63 1.98
N GLU A 217 0.16 3.73 1.80
CA GLU A 217 -0.04 4.98 2.52
C GLU A 217 -0.43 6.09 1.55
N SER A 218 -1.35 6.95 1.96
CA SER A 218 -1.76 8.13 1.20
C SER A 218 -0.66 9.18 1.19
N PHE A 219 -0.35 9.76 0.02
CA PHE A 219 0.61 10.85 -0.11
C PHE A 219 0.04 12.10 -0.79
N GLY A 220 -1.17 12.04 -1.32
CA GLY A 220 -1.80 13.20 -1.95
C GLY A 220 -3.23 12.93 -2.41
N ILE A 221 -3.98 14.01 -2.57
CA ILE A 221 -5.29 14.00 -3.23
C ILE A 221 -5.17 14.91 -4.46
N GLU A 222 -5.55 14.37 -5.61
CA GLU A 222 -5.75 15.12 -6.83
C GLU A 222 -7.23 15.49 -6.95
N GLU A 223 -7.52 16.74 -6.62
CA GLU A 223 -8.87 17.28 -6.78
C GLU A 223 -9.25 17.34 -8.25
N LYS A 224 -10.48 16.93 -8.56
CA LYS A 224 -11.05 16.91 -9.92
C LYS A 224 -10.24 16.11 -10.94
N ALA A 225 -9.55 15.06 -10.48
CA ALA A 225 -8.77 14.14 -11.30
C ALA A 225 -9.56 13.57 -12.50
N ILE A 226 -10.84 13.22 -12.29
CA ILE A 226 -11.71 12.69 -13.35
C ILE A 226 -12.87 13.63 -13.58
N LYS A 227 -13.11 13.98 -14.85
CA LYS A 227 -14.28 14.75 -15.28
C LYS A 227 -15.36 13.83 -15.83
N LEU A 228 -16.53 13.82 -15.17
CA LEU A 228 -17.75 13.19 -15.64
C LEU A 228 -18.69 14.24 -16.26
N PRO A 229 -19.76 13.84 -17.00
CA PRO A 229 -20.68 14.80 -17.61
C PRO A 229 -21.33 15.79 -16.63
N ASN A 230 -21.58 15.38 -15.39
CA ASN A 230 -22.33 16.14 -14.38
C ASN A 230 -21.55 16.43 -13.08
N ARG A 231 -20.34 15.89 -12.90
CA ARG A 231 -19.54 16.07 -11.69
C ARG A 231 -18.05 15.81 -11.95
N TYR A 232 -17.23 16.05 -10.94
CA TYR A 232 -15.83 15.63 -10.91
C TYR A 232 -15.64 14.59 -9.81
N LEU A 233 -14.66 13.71 -9.98
CA LEU A 233 -14.19 12.81 -8.94
C LEU A 233 -12.75 13.17 -8.59
N ASP A 234 -12.44 13.08 -7.30
CA ASP A 234 -11.09 13.24 -6.79
C ASP A 234 -10.41 11.87 -6.71
N GLU A 235 -9.11 11.83 -6.93
CA GLU A 235 -8.29 10.63 -6.73
C GLU A 235 -7.35 10.81 -5.55
N GLU A 236 -7.29 9.81 -4.69
CA GLU A 236 -6.28 9.67 -3.66
C GLU A 236 -5.12 8.85 -4.22
N HIS A 237 -3.92 9.42 -4.12
CA HIS A 237 -2.68 8.81 -4.54
C HIS A 237 -2.02 8.11 -3.36
N MET A 238 -1.67 6.83 -3.55
CA MET A 238 -1.12 5.98 -2.50
C MET A 238 0.19 5.33 -2.93
N VAL A 239 1.07 5.05 -1.97
CA VAL A 239 2.40 4.47 -2.17
C VAL A 239 2.65 3.31 -1.20
N LEU A 240 3.32 2.26 -1.69
CA LEU A 240 3.90 1.19 -0.89
C LEU A 240 5.41 1.16 -1.12
N PHE A 241 6.21 1.34 -0.08
CA PHE A 241 7.67 1.20 -0.12
C PHE A 241 8.06 -0.27 0.11
N LEU A 242 8.92 -0.82 -0.74
CA LEU A 242 9.27 -2.25 -0.76
C LEU A 242 10.55 -2.59 0.02
N GLN A 243 11.39 -1.59 0.35
CA GLN A 243 12.71 -1.77 0.96
C GLN A 243 12.73 -1.67 2.50
N ASN A 244 11.58 -1.66 3.17
CA ASN A 244 11.49 -1.48 4.62
C ASN A 244 11.45 -2.80 5.44
N GLU A 245 12.08 -3.87 4.95
CA GLU A 245 12.21 -5.16 5.68
C GLU A 245 13.61 -5.39 6.21
#